data_AF-A0A846SWC5-F1
#
_entry.id   AF-A0A846SWC5-F1
#
_cell.length_a   1.000
_cell.length_b   1.000
_cell.length_c   1.000
_cell.angle_alpha   90.00
_cell.angle_beta   90.00
_cell.angle_gamma   90.00
#
_symmetry.space_group_name_H-M   'P 1'
#
loop_
_entity.id
_entity.type
_entity.pdbx_description
1 polymer ?
#
loop_
_entity_poly.entity_id
_entity_poly.type
_entity_poly.pdbx_seq_one_letter_code
_entity_poly.pdbx_strand_id
1 'polypeptide(L)' 'MTAAEYKRRRRALAHAIGPEGIAILPAAREVVRNRDVHYPFRQNSDFVYLTGFSEPDAFLVIA' A
#
# COMPACT_ATOMS: atom_id res chain seq x y z
N MET A 1 11.79 -6.31 6.78
CA MET A 1 11.72 -4.84 6.88
C MET A 1 11.21 -4.48 8.27
N THR A 2 11.72 -3.42 8.92
CA THR A 2 11.26 -3.04 10.27
C THR A 2 10.14 -2.00 10.22
N ALA A 3 9.36 -1.86 11.30
CA ALA A 3 8.35 -0.80 11.40
C ALA A 3 8.95 0.62 11.24
N ALA A 4 10.19 0.81 11.71
CA ALA A 4 10.91 2.07 11.58
C ALA A 4 11.23 2.42 10.11
N GLU A 5 11.57 1.43 9.29
CA GLU A 5 11.83 1.61 7.85
C GLU A 5 10.57 2.12 7.12
N TYR A 6 9.43 1.50 7.35
CA TYR A 6 8.15 1.92 6.75
C TYR A 6 7.76 3.34 7.19
N LYS A 7 7.96 3.67 8.48
CA LYS A 7 7.73 5.02 9.00
C LYS A 7 8.62 6.05 8.31
N ARG A 8 9.91 5.72 8.06
CA ARG A 8 10.83 6.62 7.34
C ARG A 8 10.37 6.89 5.92
N ARG A 9 9.96 5.86 5.18
CA ARG A 9 9.48 5.98 3.79
C ARG A 9 8.21 6.82 3.68
N ARG A 10 7.22 6.59 4.56
CA ARG A 10 6.00 7.40 4.59
C ARG A 10 6.28 8.87 4.93
N ARG A 11 7.23 9.15 5.83
CA ARG A 11 7.67 10.53 6.11
C ARG A 11 8.33 11.20 4.90
N ALA A 12 9.18 10.48 4.17
CA ALA A 12 9.80 11.01 2.96
C ALA A 12 8.74 11.33 1.89
N LEU A 13 7.74 10.47 1.71
CA LEU A 13 6.62 10.70 0.81
C LEU A 13 5.77 11.90 1.25
N ALA A 14 5.40 11.99 2.53
CA ALA A 14 4.66 13.14 3.08
C ALA A 14 5.40 14.47 2.85
N HIS A 15 6.72 14.48 3.04
CA HIS A 15 7.53 15.67 2.79
C HIS A 15 7.53 16.08 1.31
N ALA A 16 7.56 15.11 0.39
CA ALA A 16 7.53 15.37 -1.05
C ALA A 16 6.16 15.88 -1.54
N ILE A 17 5.07 15.43 -0.91
CA ILE A 17 3.70 15.88 -1.22
C ILE A 17 3.48 17.32 -0.75
N GLY A 18 4.10 17.70 0.37
CA GLY A 18 3.95 19.03 0.97
C GLY A 18 2.74 19.12 1.91
N PRO A 19 2.63 20.23 2.65
CA PRO A 19 1.71 20.35 3.79
C PRO A 19 0.21 20.39 3.44
N GLU A 20 -0.13 20.72 2.19
CA GLU A 20 -1.53 20.85 1.73
C GLU A 20 -2.00 19.65 0.88
N GLY A 21 -1.14 18.64 0.70
CA GLY A 21 -1.42 17.50 -0.17
C GLY A 21 -1.79 16.25 0.61
N ILE A 22 -2.66 15.43 0.02
CA ILE A 22 -3.08 14.13 0.57
C ILE A 22 -2.74 13.06 -0.45
N ALA A 23 -2.09 11.98 -0.01
CA ALA A 23 -1.91 10.77 -0.81
C ALA A 23 -2.86 9.66 -0.33
N ILE A 24 -3.57 9.06 -1.29
CA ILE A 24 -4.45 7.91 -1.08
C ILE A 24 -3.97 6.80 -2.00
N LEU A 25 -3.47 5.71 -1.42
CA LEU A 25 -2.99 4.55 -2.16
C LEU A 25 -3.88 3.34 -1.84
N PRO A 26 -4.59 2.78 -2.84
CA PRO A 26 -5.34 1.54 -2.64
C PRO A 26 -4.39 0.34 -2.57
N ALA A 27 -4.75 -0.64 -1.75
CA ALA A 27 -4.19 -1.99 -1.82
C ALA A 27 -4.62 -2.68 -3.12
N ALA A 28 -3.89 -3.73 -3.49
CA ALA A 28 -4.33 -4.67 -4.49
C ALA A 28 -5.59 -5.41 -4.00
N ARG A 29 -6.33 -5.94 -4.96
CA ARG A 29 -7.49 -6.80 -4.72
C ARG A 29 -7.16 -8.22 -5.13
N GLU A 30 -7.93 -9.18 -4.63
CA GLU A 30 -7.87 -10.53 -5.17
C GLU A 30 -8.31 -10.55 -6.63
N VAL A 31 -7.66 -11.40 -7.43
CA VAL A 31 -7.93 -11.51 -8.87
C VAL A 31 -8.45 -12.90 -9.16
N VAL A 32 -9.69 -12.97 -9.68
CA VAL A 32 -10.30 -14.22 -10.12
C VAL A 32 -9.50 -14.82 -11.27
N ARG A 33 -9.15 -16.10 -11.16
CA ARG A 33 -8.54 -16.88 -12.23
C ARG A 33 -9.60 -17.56 -13.08
N ASN A 34 -10.51 -18.30 -12.45
CA ASN A 34 -11.63 -18.96 -13.11
C ASN A 34 -12.73 -19.31 -12.11
N ARG A 35 -13.94 -18.79 -12.35
CA ARG A 35 -15.13 -18.95 -11.47
C ARG A 35 -14.79 -18.58 -10.01
N ASP A 36 -14.74 -19.56 -9.12
CA ASP A 36 -14.51 -19.45 -7.68
C ASP A 36 -13.04 -19.54 -7.28
N VAL A 37 -12.14 -19.78 -8.23
CA VAL A 37 -10.69 -19.88 -7.98
C VAL A 37 -10.02 -18.54 -8.27
N HIS A 38 -9.17 -18.11 -7.34
CA HIS A 38 -8.36 -16.89 -7.43
C HIS A 38 -6.90 -17.21 -7.78
N TYR A 39 -6.20 -16.25 -8.39
CA TYR A 39 -4.74 -16.27 -8.42
C TYR A 39 -4.19 -16.07 -7.01
N PRO A 40 -2.96 -16.55 -6.73
CA PRO A 40 -2.27 -16.19 -5.49
C PRO A 40 -2.22 -14.66 -5.33
N PHE A 41 -2.62 -14.17 -4.16
CA PHE A 41 -2.65 -12.75 -3.90
C PHE A 41 -1.25 -12.14 -4.03
N ARG A 42 -1.17 -11.01 -4.73
CA ARG A 42 0.04 -10.20 -4.84
C ARG A 42 -0.33 -8.76 -4.57
N GLN A 43 0.27 -8.21 -3.51
CA GLN A 43 0.09 -6.81 -3.15
C GLN A 43 0.67 -5.86 -4.22
N ASN A 44 0.13 -4.64 -4.30
CA ASN A 44 0.73 -3.56 -5.06
C ASN A 44 2.12 -3.23 -4.50
N SER A 45 3.13 -3.09 -5.37
CA SER A 45 4.52 -2.86 -4.97
C SER A 45 4.70 -1.59 -4.13
N ASP A 46 4.07 -0.49 -4.50
CA ASP A 46 4.19 0.79 -3.80
C ASP A 46 3.47 0.72 -2.44
N PHE A 47 2.29 0.08 -2.42
CA PHE A 47 1.53 -0.12 -1.20
C PHE A 47 2.33 -0.95 -0.18
N VAL A 48 2.85 -2.11 -0.57
CA VAL A 48 3.64 -2.96 0.33
C VAL A 48 4.98 -2.31 0.70
N TYR A 49 5.59 -1.54 -0.19
CA TYR A 49 6.83 -0.82 0.07
C TYR A 49 6.68 0.22 1.20
N LEU A 50 5.50 0.86 1.30
CA LEU A 50 5.20 1.90 2.28
C LEU A 50 4.56 1.38 3.57
N THR A 51 3.88 0.23 3.52
CA THR A 51 3.09 -0.28 4.64
C THR A 51 3.62 -1.60 5.21
N GLY A 52 4.18 -2.47 4.37
CA GLY A 52 4.40 -3.87 4.71
C GLY A 52 3.11 -4.69 4.88
N PHE A 53 1.94 -4.12 4.56
CA PHE A 53 0.63 -4.74 4.76
C PHE A 53 0.25 -5.61 3.55
N SER A 54 -0.05 -6.88 3.81
CA SER A 54 -0.15 -7.93 2.80
C SER A 54 -1.57 -8.48 2.61
N GLU A 55 -2.60 -7.77 3.08
CA GLU A 55 -4.00 -8.14 2.86
C GLU A 55 -4.63 -7.24 1.78
N PRO A 56 -5.67 -7.73 1.07
CA PRO A 56 -6.40 -6.95 0.07
C PRO A 56 -7.31 -5.88 0.70
N ASP A 57 -7.93 -5.07 -0.16
CA ASP A 57 -9.07 -4.20 0.19
C ASP A 57 -8.83 -3.18 1.31
N ALA A 58 -7.59 -2.68 1.40
CA ALA A 58 -7.19 -1.60 2.31
C ALA A 58 -6.82 -0.32 1.56
N PHE A 59 -6.69 0.78 2.31
CA PHE A 59 -6.16 2.06 1.83
C PHE A 59 -5.08 2.58 2.77
N LEU A 60 -3.98 3.07 2.20
CA LEU A 60 -3.02 3.91 2.88
C LEU A 60 -3.39 5.36 2.62
N VAL A 61 -3.61 6.11 3.70
CA VAL A 61 -3.85 7.56 3.64
C VAL A 61 -2.70 8.27 4.35
N ILE A 62 -2.11 9.26 3.68
CA ILE A 62 -1.08 10.16 4.22
C ILE A 62 -1.57 11.60 4.01
N ALA A 63 -1.62 12.36 5.09
CA ALA A 63 -2.03 13.76 5.18
C ALA A 63 -1.13 14.48 6.19
#